data_AF-A0A7V4IG33-F1
#
_entry.id   AF-A0A7V4IG33-F1
#
_cell.length_a   1.000
_cell.length_b   1.000
_cell.length_c   1.000
_cell.angle_alpha   90.00
_cell.angle_beta   90.00
_cell.angle_gamma   90.00
#
_symmetry.space_group_name_H-M   'P 1'
#
loop_
_entity.id
_entity.type
_entity.pdbx_description
1 polymer ?
#
loop_
_entity_poly.entity_id
_entity_poly.type
_entity_poly.pdbx_seq_one_letter_code
_entity_poly.pdbx_strand_id
1 'polypeptide(L)' 'MNPRLRAALQFGILLAVLVALFLIFPAAFRFVEMAARELRYFWWVILLVALAAWLIWGLGRKPKE' A
#
# COMPACT_ATOMS: atom_id res chain seq x y z
N MET A 1 11.93 8.71 42.18
CA MET A 1 10.65 8.55 41.44
C MET A 1 9.95 7.30 41.96
N ASN A 2 8.69 7.43 42.41
CA ASN A 2 7.95 6.30 43.00
C ASN A 2 7.66 5.25 41.90
N PRO A 3 8.13 3.99 42.01
CA PRO A 3 8.00 2.97 40.95
C PRO A 3 6.54 2.71 40.54
N ARG A 4 5.60 2.88 41.46
CA ARG A 4 4.15 2.77 41.19
C ARG A 4 3.64 3.89 40.27
N LEU A 5 4.15 5.11 40.42
CA LEU A 5 3.77 6.24 39.57
C LEU A 5 4.31 6.08 38.15
N ARG A 6 5.52 5.53 38.01
CA ARG A 6 6.12 5.21 36.71
C ARG A 6 5.30 4.16 35.96
N ALA A 7 4.85 3.11 36.65
CA ALA A 7 4.01 2.07 36.06
C ALA A 7 2.64 2.62 35.59
N ALA A 8 2.00 3.49 36.39
CA ALA A 8 0.74 4.12 36.02
C ALA A 8 0.87 5.01 34.77
N LEU A 9 1.94 5.82 34.70
CA LEU A 9 2.27 6.63 33.52
C LEU A 9 2.53 5.78 32.28
N GLN A 10 3.32 4.71 32.43
CA GLN A 10 3.62 3.80 31.31
C GLN A 10 2.35 3.12 30.79
N PHE A 11 1.46 2.71 31.69
CA PHE A 11 0.17 2.14 31.32
C PHE A 11 -0.74 3.17 30.62
N GLY A 12 -0.79 4.40 31.13
CA GLY A 12 -1.53 5.50 30.51
C GLY A 12 -1.04 5.82 29.09
N ILE A 13 0.29 5.84 28.89
CA ILE A 13 0.89 6.06 27.56
C ILE A 13 0.55 4.90 26.62
N LEU A 14 0.66 3.65 27.08
CA LEU A 14 0.30 2.49 26.26
C LEU A 14 -1.16 2.52 25.84
N LEU A 15 -2.06 2.87 26.77
CA LEU A 15 -3.49 3.01 26.47
C LEU A 15 -3.74 4.13 25.46
N ALA A 16 -3.08 5.28 25.62
CA ALA A 16 -3.19 6.41 24.70
C ALA A 16 -2.70 6.06 23.28
N VAL A 17 -1.59 5.34 23.16
CA VAL A 17 -1.07 4.85 21.87
C VAL A 17 -2.06 3.88 21.24
N LEU A 18 -2.64 2.98 22.02
CA LEU A 18 -3.60 1.99 21.53
C LEU A 18 -4.87 2.66 21.00
N VAL A 19 -5.39 3.67 21.71
CA VAL A 19 -6.52 4.49 21.25
C VAL A 19 -6.15 5.27 19.99
N ALA A 20 -4.98 5.89 19.95
CA ALA A 20 -4.52 6.63 18.77
C ALA A 20 -4.41 5.73 17.53
N LEU A 21 -3.84 4.53 17.68
CA LEU A 21 -3.79 3.54 16.62
C LEU A 21 -5.20 3.10 16.20
N PHE A 22 -6.09 2.80 17.15
CA PHE A 22 -7.46 2.40 16.83
C PHE A 22 -8.21 3.46 16.01
N LEU A 23 -7.94 4.76 16.24
CA LEU A 23 -8.57 5.85 15.49
C LEU A 23 -7.90 6.13 14.14
N ILE A 24 -6.57 6.10 14.08
CA ILE A 24 -5.80 6.51 12.88
C ILE A 24 -5.65 5.36 11.87
N PHE A 25 -5.45 4.14 12.37
CA PHE A 25 -5.22 2.95 11.54
C PHE A 25 -6.36 2.62 10.56
N PRO A 26 -7.67 2.69 10.90
CA PRO A 26 -8.72 2.43 9.92
C PRO A 26 -8.75 3.45 8.78
N ALA A 27 -8.45 4.73 9.06
CA ALA A 27 -8.33 5.74 8.03
C ALA A 27 -7.13 5.47 7.12
N ALA A 28 -5.98 5.14 7.70
CA ALA A 28 -4.78 4.77 6.95
C ALA A 28 -5.00 3.49 6.12
N PHE A 29 -5.68 2.49 6.66
CA PHE A 29 -5.99 1.24 5.97
C PHE A 29 -6.89 1.47 4.75
N ARG A 30 -7.96 2.28 4.90
CA ARG A 30 -8.85 2.62 3.77
C ARG A 30 -8.12 3.41 2.68
N PHE A 31 -7.23 4.32 3.07
CA PHE A 31 -6.39 5.07 2.13
C PHE A 31 -5.45 4.14 1.35
N VAL A 32 -4.77 3.22 2.05
CA VAL A 32 -3.88 2.23 1.43
C VAL A 32 -4.66 1.27 0.54
N GLU A 33 -5.86 0.86 0.92
CA GLU A 33 -6.70 -0.03 0.12
C GLU A 33 -7.14 0.61 -1.20
N MET A 34 -7.51 1.90 -1.18
CA MET A 34 -7.79 2.68 -2.40
C MET A 34 -6.53 2.81 -3.26
N ALA A 35 -5.40 3.19 -2.65
CA ALA A 35 -4.14 3.34 -3.36
C ALA A 35 -3.63 2.03 -3.99
N ALA A 36 -3.76 0.90 -3.27
CA ALA A 36 -3.36 -0.42 -3.76
C ALA A 36 -4.23 -0.87 -4.94
N ARG A 37 -5.52 -0.54 -4.91
CA ARG A 37 -6.45 -0.84 -6.01
C ARG A 37 -6.10 -0.03 -7.26
N GLU A 38 -5.85 1.27 -7.10
CA GLU A 38 -5.40 2.15 -8.19
C GLU A 38 -4.06 1.70 -8.77
N LEU A 39 -3.10 1.32 -7.91
CA LEU A 39 -1.80 0.79 -8.34
C LEU A 39 -1.95 -0.49 -9.16
N ARG A 40 -2.87 -1.40 -8.77
CA ARG A 40 -3.15 -2.61 -9.54
C ARG A 40 -3.70 -2.29 -10.92
N TYR A 41 -4.65 -1.36 -11.04
CA TYR A 41 -5.18 -0.96 -12.35
C TYR A 41 -4.11 -0.31 -13.22
N PHE A 42 -3.26 0.54 -12.63
CA PHE A 42 -2.13 1.13 -13.32
C PHE A 42 -1.17 0.07 -13.87
N TRP A 43 -0.91 -0.98 -13.08
CA TRP A 43 -0.09 -2.09 -13.52
C TRP A 43 -0.70 -2.85 -14.70
N TRP A 44 -2.03 -3.06 -14.69
CA TRP A 44 -2.74 -3.63 -15.82
C TRP A 44 -2.61 -2.77 -17.08
N VAL A 45 -2.70 -1.45 -16.96
CA VAL A 45 -2.47 -0.52 -18.08
C VAL A 45 -1.06 -0.67 -18.63
N ILE A 46 -0.04 -0.71 -17.77
CA ILE A 46 1.36 -0.93 -18.19
C ILE A 46 1.49 -2.25 -18.95
N LEU A 47 0.91 -3.34 -18.46
CA LEU A 47 0.95 -4.64 -19.14
C LEU A 47 0.28 -4.59 -20.51
N LEU A 48 -0.87 -3.90 -20.64
CA LEU A 48 -1.55 -3.73 -21.92
C LEU A 48 -0.73 -2.88 -22.89
N VAL A 49 -0.09 -1.82 -22.42
CA VAL A 49 0.81 -0.98 -23.24
C VAL A 49 2.02 -1.79 -23.69
N ALA A 50 2.63 -2.55 -22.78
CA ALA A 50 3.74 -3.44 -23.10
C ALA A 50 3.32 -4.52 -24.12
N LEU A 51 2.13 -5.09 -23.98
CA LEU A 51 1.57 -6.05 -24.93
C LEU A 51 1.31 -5.40 -26.29
N ALA A 52 0.75 -4.20 -26.33
CA ALA A 52 0.52 -3.47 -27.58
C ALA A 52 1.86 -3.16 -28.28
N ALA A 53 2.86 -2.69 -27.54
CA ALA A 53 4.20 -2.48 -28.06
C ALA A 53 4.82 -3.79 -28.59
N TRP A 54 4.67 -4.89 -27.83
CA TRP A 54 5.13 -6.21 -28.26
C TRP A 54 4.43 -6.71 -29.52
N LEU A 55 3.11 -6.49 -29.66
CA LEU A 55 2.39 -6.88 -30.87
C LEU A 55 2.85 -6.04 -32.07
N ILE A 56 3.00 -4.72 -31.91
CA ILE A 56 3.47 -3.83 -32.98
C ILE A 56 4.88 -4.25 -33.45
N TRP A 57 5.78 -4.51 -32.50
CA TRP A 57 7.18 -4.79 -32.81
C TRP A 57 7.48 -6.27 -33.10
N GLY A 58 6.63 -7.17 -32.60
CA GLY A 58 6.73 -8.63 -32.72
C GLY A 58 6.02 -9.18 -33.96
N LEU A 59 4.82 -8.71 -34.30
CA LEU A 59 4.14 -9.13 -35.54
C LEU A 59 4.76 -8.51 -36.80
N GLY A 60 5.39 -7.34 -36.69
CA GLY A 60 6.04 -6.66 -37.83
C GLY A 60 7.32 -7.34 -38.32
N ARG A 61 7.86 -8.34 -37.61
CA ARG A 61 9.03 -9.09 -38.04
C ARG A 61 8.60 -10.18 -39.03
N LYS A 62 8.60 -9.85 -40.33
CA LYS A 62 8.46 -10.84 -41.39
C LYS A 62 9.45 -11.99 -41.14
N PRO A 63 9.03 -13.27 -41.22
CA PRO A 63 9.97 -14.37 -41.28
C PRO A 63 10.89 -14.14 -42.48
N LYS A 64 12.18 -14.07 -42.22
CA LYS A 64 13.22 -13.89 -43.22
C LYS A 64 13.44 -15.26 -43.86
N GLU A 65 12.70 -15.54 -44.92
CA GLU A 65 13.09 -16.51 -45.95
C GLU A 65 14.19 -15.91 -46.83
#